data_AF-N4UF18-F1
#
_entry.id   AF-N4UF18-F1
#
_cell.length_a   1.000
_cell.length_b   1.000
_cell.length_c   1.000
_cell.angle_alpha   90.00
_cell.angle_beta   90.00
_cell.angle_gamma   90.00
#
_symmetry.space_group_name_H-M   'P 1'
#
loop_
_entity.id
_entity.type
_entity.pdbx_description
1 polymer ?
#
loop_
_entity_poly.entity_id
_entity_poly.type
_entity_poly.pdbx_seq_one_letter_code
_entity_poly.pdbx_strand_id
1 'polypeptide(L)'
;MPDGFLHWPLYVPYALYGEVDHVYGWKAFNAKNGFTAAQTALNLVETVMYLVYLYMLWTRADKAFDSAKRTLSGRDGALAVVIGFSAAVMTLSKTILYWANEYYSDFDNIAHNTPMDLLTLWIIPNGAWIVLPTYMISKFGGDILDGLTLASSQSVKTE
;
A
#
# COMPACT_ATOMS: atom_id res chain seq x y z
N MET A 1 5.90 -13.83 -17.21
CA MET A 1 4.90 -14.70 -17.85
C MET A 1 5.53 -16.05 -18.10
N PRO A 2 4.74 -17.14 -18.09
CA PRO A 2 5.14 -18.42 -18.68
C PRO A 2 5.87 -18.22 -20.02
N ASP A 3 6.84 -19.07 -20.30
CA ASP A 3 7.69 -19.05 -21.51
C ASP A 3 8.75 -17.93 -21.60
N GLY A 4 8.81 -17.00 -20.64
CA GLY A 4 9.88 -16.01 -20.55
C GLY A 4 11.15 -16.55 -19.90
N PHE A 5 12.34 -16.09 -20.32
CA PHE A 5 13.62 -16.55 -19.75
C PHE A 5 13.79 -16.22 -18.25
N LEU A 6 13.12 -15.18 -17.75
CA LEU A 6 13.09 -14.84 -16.32
C LEU A 6 12.04 -15.64 -15.54
N HIS A 7 11.09 -16.27 -16.23
CA HIS A 7 9.99 -16.98 -15.58
C HIS A 7 10.49 -18.08 -14.66
N TRP A 8 11.40 -18.90 -15.18
CA TRP A 8 12.17 -19.83 -14.37
C TRP A 8 13.54 -19.21 -14.03
N PRO A 9 13.95 -19.13 -12.76
CA PRO A 9 13.26 -19.59 -11.55
C PRO A 9 12.49 -18.48 -10.81
N LEU A 10 12.59 -17.21 -11.23
CA LEU A 10 12.22 -16.06 -10.39
C LEU A 10 10.72 -15.77 -10.34
N TYR A 11 10.01 -15.97 -11.46
CA TYR A 11 8.60 -15.58 -11.59
C TYR A 11 7.64 -16.77 -11.71
N VAL A 12 8.05 -17.95 -11.25
CA VAL A 12 7.20 -19.16 -11.27
C VAL A 12 5.89 -18.95 -10.51
N PRO A 13 5.87 -18.37 -9.29
CA PRO A 13 4.61 -18.13 -8.57
C PRO A 13 3.68 -17.13 -9.28
N TYR A 14 4.23 -16.26 -10.12
CA TYR A 14 3.46 -15.24 -10.84
C TYR A 14 2.70 -15.80 -12.05
N ALA A 15 2.96 -17.04 -12.48
CA ALA A 15 2.08 -17.71 -13.45
C ALA A 15 0.68 -17.87 -12.87
N LEU A 16 0.58 -18.37 -11.64
CA LEU A 16 -0.70 -18.53 -10.94
C LEU A 16 -1.45 -17.21 -10.81
N TYR A 17 -0.76 -16.11 -10.50
CA TYR A 17 -1.39 -14.79 -10.44
C TYR A 17 -1.95 -14.33 -11.78
N GLY A 18 -1.23 -14.57 -12.88
CA GLY A 18 -1.71 -14.22 -14.23
C GLY A 18 -2.83 -15.13 -14.74
N GLU A 19 -2.96 -16.34 -14.20
CA GLU A 19 -4.07 -17.27 -14.46
C GLU A 19 -5.31 -16.90 -13.65
N VAL A 20 -5.15 -16.51 -12.38
CA VAL A 20 -6.26 -16.09 -11.52
C VAL A 20 -6.76 -14.72 -11.95
N ASP A 21 -5.87 -13.78 -12.27
CA ASP A 21 -6.25 -12.45 -12.70
C ASP A 21 -5.56 -12.09 -14.00
N HIS A 22 -6.36 -12.07 -15.06
CA HIS A 22 -5.90 -11.78 -16.41
C HIS A 22 -5.40 -10.33 -16.60
N VAL A 23 -5.60 -9.42 -15.65
CA VAL A 23 -5.01 -8.08 -15.64
C VAL A 23 -3.48 -8.14 -15.51
N TYR A 24 -2.95 -9.22 -14.93
CA TYR A 24 -1.52 -9.54 -14.87
C TYR A 24 -1.09 -10.54 -15.94
N GLY A 25 -2.02 -10.96 -16.81
CA GLY A 25 -1.86 -12.02 -17.81
C GLY A 25 -1.61 -11.52 -19.24
N TRP A 26 -1.45 -12.46 -20.17
CA TRP A 26 -1.24 -12.17 -21.60
C TRP A 26 -2.38 -11.36 -22.21
N LYS A 27 -3.61 -11.52 -21.70
CA LYS A 27 -4.79 -10.74 -22.11
C LYS A 27 -4.53 -9.24 -22.02
N ALA A 28 -4.17 -8.75 -20.82
CA ALA A 28 -3.90 -7.34 -20.61
C ALA A 28 -2.66 -6.83 -21.37
N PHE A 29 -1.61 -7.66 -21.45
CA PHE A 29 -0.40 -7.34 -22.20
C PHE A 29 -0.69 -7.12 -23.70
N ASN A 30 -1.37 -8.09 -24.34
CA ASN A 30 -1.70 -8.02 -25.76
C ASN A 30 -2.68 -6.89 -26.08
N ALA A 31 -3.59 -6.58 -25.15
CA ALA A 31 -4.51 -5.45 -25.26
C ALA A 31 -3.84 -4.08 -25.02
N LYS A 32 -2.55 -4.03 -24.66
CA LYS A 32 -1.84 -2.81 -24.24
C LYS A 32 -2.57 -2.06 -23.13
N ASN A 33 -3.16 -2.80 -22.20
CA ASN A 33 -3.87 -2.22 -21.06
C ASN A 33 -2.84 -1.57 -20.10
N GLY A 34 -2.94 -0.24 -19.93
CA GLY A 34 -2.03 0.54 -19.09
C GLY A 34 -2.28 0.44 -17.59
N PHE A 35 -3.39 -0.17 -17.15
CA PHE A 35 -3.82 -0.16 -15.76
C PHE A 35 -2.76 -0.73 -14.81
N THR A 36 -2.31 -1.97 -15.05
CA THR A 36 -1.30 -2.65 -14.22
C THR A 36 0.04 -1.91 -14.19
N ALA A 37 0.45 -1.32 -15.33
CA ALA A 37 1.67 -0.52 -15.41
C ALA A 37 1.56 0.78 -14.60
N ALA A 38 0.41 1.47 -14.66
CA ALA A 38 0.15 2.67 -13.87
C ALA A 38 0.12 2.36 -12.36
N GLN A 39 -0.52 1.26 -11.96
CA GLN A 39 -0.49 0.76 -10.58
C GLN A 39 0.96 0.50 -10.12
N THR A 40 1.78 -0.11 -10.98
CA THR A 40 3.19 -0.37 -10.70
C THR A 40 4.00 0.91 -10.52
N ALA A 41 3.78 1.94 -11.35
CA ALA A 41 4.46 3.22 -11.21
C ALA A 41 4.18 3.86 -9.83
N LEU A 42 2.93 3.81 -9.37
CA LEU A 42 2.59 4.30 -8.03
C LEU A 42 3.11 3.39 -6.90
N ASN A 43 3.24 2.07 -7.12
CA ASN A 43 3.91 1.17 -6.17
C ASN A 43 5.38 1.55 -5.97
N LEU A 44 6.08 2.03 -7.01
CA LEU A 44 7.44 2.54 -6.86
C LEU A 44 7.49 3.78 -5.98
N VAL A 45 6.57 4.73 -6.19
CA VAL A 45 6.48 5.94 -5.35
C VAL A 45 6.19 5.56 -3.90
N GLU A 46 5.21 4.69 -3.67
CA GLU A 46 4.88 4.18 -2.35
C GLU A 46 6.07 3.47 -1.67
N THR A 47 6.79 2.62 -2.42
CA THR A 47 7.98 1.93 -1.92
C THR A 47 9.04 2.94 -1.48
N VAL A 48 9.29 3.99 -2.28
CA VAL A 48 10.22 5.06 -1.89
C VAL A 48 9.76 5.74 -0.61
N MET A 49 8.47 6.06 -0.47
CA MET A 49 7.93 6.68 0.75
C MET A 49 8.13 5.79 1.98
N TYR A 50 7.86 4.49 1.89
CA TYR A 50 8.11 3.56 2.97
C TYR A 50 9.60 3.40 3.30
N LEU A 51 10.47 3.39 2.29
CA LEU A 51 11.92 3.38 2.50
C LEU A 51 12.40 4.65 3.22
N VAL A 52 11.87 5.82 2.86
CA VAL A 52 12.15 7.07 3.59
C VAL A 52 11.67 6.99 5.04
N TYR A 53 10.45 6.51 5.27
CA TYR A 53 9.90 6.32 6.61
C TYR A 53 10.79 5.40 7.46
N LEU A 54 11.18 4.24 6.94
CA LEU A 54 12.05 3.28 7.62
C LEU A 54 13.46 3.84 7.83
N TYR A 55 13.99 4.58 6.86
CA TYR A 55 15.28 5.25 6.99
C TYR A 55 15.28 6.29 8.11
N MET A 56 14.21 7.08 8.24
CA MET A 56 14.04 8.03 9.36
C MET A 56 13.99 7.30 10.70
N LEU A 57 13.21 6.21 10.81
CA LEU A 57 13.17 5.38 12.02
C LEU A 57 14.53 4.76 12.35
N TRP A 58 15.33 4.41 11.34
CA TRP A 58 16.65 3.82 11.55
C TRP A 58 17.68 4.84 12.05
N THR A 59 17.65 6.05 11.48
CA THR A 59 18.71 7.05 11.67
C THR A 59 18.41 8.11 12.72
N ARG A 60 17.12 8.42 12.94
CA ARG A 60 16.69 9.58 13.75
C ARG A 60 15.84 9.22 14.95
N ALA A 61 15.41 7.96 15.07
CA ALA A 61 14.64 7.55 16.24
C ALA A 61 15.54 7.46 17.47
N ASP A 62 14.99 7.84 18.62
CA ASP A 62 15.67 7.75 19.90
C ASP A 62 16.03 6.29 20.17
N LYS A 63 17.32 6.07 20.46
CA LYS A 63 17.87 4.78 20.86
C LYS A 63 17.81 4.69 22.38
N ALA A 64 16.61 4.72 22.95
CA ALA A 64 16.46 4.51 24.39
C ALA A 64 17.09 3.15 24.75
N PHE A 65 18.01 3.16 25.71
CA PHE A 65 18.91 2.05 26.03
C PHE A 65 18.18 0.78 26.52
N ASP A 66 16.90 0.93 26.89
CA ASP A 66 16.10 -0.10 27.59
C ASP A 66 14.70 -0.30 26.97
N SER A 67 14.49 0.15 25.73
CA SER A 67 13.17 0.06 25.09
C SER A 67 13.28 -0.60 23.73
N ALA A 68 12.56 -1.72 23.55
CA ALA A 68 12.33 -2.35 22.24
C ALA A 68 11.59 -1.44 21.23
N LYS A 69 11.28 -0.20 21.62
CA LYS A 69 10.44 0.75 20.89
C LYS A 69 11.26 1.97 20.50
N ARG A 70 11.57 2.08 19.21
CA ARG A 70 12.17 3.28 18.61
C ARG A 70 11.07 4.33 18.41
N THR A 71 11.31 5.55 18.88
CA THR A 71 10.35 6.66 18.77
C THR A 71 10.95 7.83 18.01
N LEU A 72 10.16 8.43 17.12
CA LEU A 72 10.48 9.72 16.50
C LEU A 72 9.66 10.79 17.19
N SER A 73 10.29 11.92 17.51
CA SER A 73 9.65 13.05 18.19
C SER A 73 9.88 14.35 17.40
N GLY A 74 9.17 15.41 17.78
CA GLY A 74 9.28 16.73 17.15
C GLY A 74 9.03 16.71 15.64
N ARG A 75 9.88 17.43 14.89
CA ARG A 75 9.73 17.58 13.43
C ARG A 75 9.92 16.27 12.67
N ASP A 76 10.84 15.41 13.11
CA ASP A 76 11.07 14.13 12.44
C ASP A 76 9.90 13.17 12.64
N GLY A 77 9.29 13.18 13.84
CA GLY A 77 8.03 12.46 14.09
C GLY A 77 6.91 12.96 13.19
N ALA A 78 6.70 14.27 13.12
CA ALA A 78 5.68 14.86 12.27
C ALA A 78 5.87 14.51 10.78
N LEU A 79 7.10 14.60 10.26
CA LEU A 79 7.41 14.22 8.88
C LEU A 79 7.16 12.73 8.61
N ALA A 80 7.58 11.85 9.53
CA ALA A 80 7.37 10.42 9.38
C ALA A 80 5.88 10.07 9.37
N VAL A 81 5.07 10.69 10.24
CA VAL A 81 3.62 10.50 10.26
C VAL A 81 2.99 10.97 8.94
N VAL A 82 3.36 12.13 8.41
CA VAL A 82 2.84 12.62 7.11
C VAL A 82 3.21 11.68 5.97
N ILE A 83 4.47 11.24 5.89
CA ILE A 83 4.93 10.31 4.85
C ILE A 83 4.18 8.98 4.95
N GLY A 84 4.08 8.41 6.15
CA GLY A 84 3.38 7.16 6.39
C GLY A 84 1.89 7.24 6.08
N PHE A 85 1.24 8.35 6.45
CA PHE A 85 -0.16 8.63 6.13
C PHE A 85 -0.39 8.71 4.62
N SER A 86 0.41 9.52 3.92
CA SER A 86 0.28 9.69 2.46
C SER A 86 0.54 8.39 1.70
N ALA A 87 1.52 7.58 2.13
CA ALA A 87 1.76 6.26 1.55
C ALA A 87 0.56 5.34 1.74
N ALA A 88 0.01 5.25 2.95
CA ALA A 88 -1.15 4.43 3.25
C ALA A 88 -2.41 4.87 2.47
N VAL A 89 -2.65 6.18 2.34
CA VAL A 89 -3.73 6.70 1.49
C VAL A 89 -3.54 6.25 0.04
N MET A 90 -2.31 6.36 -0.49
CA MET A 90 -2.00 5.91 -1.86
C MET A 90 -2.29 4.42 -2.05
N THR A 91 -1.85 3.57 -1.11
CA THR A 91 -2.14 2.13 -1.14
C THR A 91 -3.63 1.87 -1.17
N LEU A 92 -4.39 2.46 -0.24
CA LEU A 92 -5.84 2.27 -0.16
C LEU A 92 -6.53 2.73 -1.45
N SER A 93 -6.22 3.93 -1.94
CA SER A 93 -6.83 4.48 -3.15
C SER A 93 -6.60 3.61 -4.37
N LYS A 94 -5.38 3.08 -4.53
CA LYS A 94 -5.03 2.15 -5.62
C LYS A 94 -5.82 0.85 -5.53
N THR A 95 -5.87 0.25 -4.34
CA THR A 95 -6.57 -1.02 -4.15
C THR A 95 -8.07 -0.85 -4.39
N ILE A 96 -8.68 0.22 -3.88
CA ILE A 96 -10.09 0.52 -4.15
C ILE A 96 -10.33 0.77 -5.64
N LEU A 97 -9.45 1.52 -6.31
CA LEU A 97 -9.55 1.75 -7.75
C LEU A 97 -9.46 0.45 -8.55
N TYR A 98 -8.62 -0.50 -8.11
CA TYR A 98 -8.50 -1.81 -8.74
C TYR A 98 -9.78 -2.65 -8.60
N TRP A 99 -10.37 -2.70 -7.41
CA TRP A 99 -11.67 -3.36 -7.22
C TRP A 99 -12.78 -2.70 -8.04
N ALA A 100 -12.81 -1.36 -8.07
CA ALA A 100 -13.76 -0.61 -8.87
C ALA A 100 -13.56 -0.88 -10.38
N ASN A 101 -12.31 -0.93 -10.84
CA ASN A 101 -12.00 -1.23 -12.24
C ASN A 101 -12.55 -2.60 -12.65
N GLU A 102 -12.40 -3.64 -11.80
CA GLU A 102 -13.00 -4.95 -12.07
C GLU A 102 -14.52 -4.88 -12.09
N TYR A 103 -15.14 -4.22 -11.11
CA TYR A 103 -16.60 -4.06 -11.07
C TYR A 103 -17.15 -3.36 -12.32
N TYR A 104 -16.53 -2.27 -12.75
CA TYR A 104 -16.93 -1.51 -13.95
C TYR A 104 -16.53 -2.17 -15.27
N SER A 105 -15.73 -3.23 -15.21
CA SER A 105 -15.34 -4.03 -16.37
C SER A 105 -16.06 -5.38 -16.37
N ASP A 106 -17.23 -5.51 -15.72
CA ASP A 106 -18.01 -6.74 -15.63
C ASP A 106 -17.20 -7.95 -15.11
N PHE A 107 -16.21 -7.70 -14.25
CA PHE A 107 -15.27 -8.70 -13.71
C PHE A 107 -14.51 -9.47 -14.79
N ASP A 108 -14.28 -8.85 -15.94
CA ASP A 108 -13.70 -9.45 -17.15
C ASP A 108 -12.35 -10.14 -16.91
N ASN A 109 -11.58 -9.78 -15.88
CA ASN A 109 -10.30 -10.42 -15.58
C ASN A 109 -10.37 -11.57 -14.58
N ILE A 110 -11.47 -11.71 -13.83
CA ILE A 110 -11.53 -12.62 -12.67
C ILE A 110 -12.77 -13.53 -12.64
N ALA A 111 -13.79 -13.28 -13.48
CA ALA A 111 -15.05 -14.01 -13.47
C ALA A 111 -14.93 -15.50 -13.88
N HIS A 112 -13.83 -15.89 -14.52
CA HIS A 112 -13.58 -17.28 -14.94
C HIS A 112 -13.16 -18.20 -13.78
N ASN A 113 -12.78 -17.65 -12.63
CA ASN A 113 -12.32 -18.42 -11.49
C ASN A 113 -13.47 -19.14 -10.78
N THR A 114 -13.15 -20.24 -10.10
CA THR A 114 -14.08 -20.83 -9.15
C THR A 114 -14.30 -19.87 -7.96
N PRO A 115 -15.45 -19.92 -7.26
CA PRO A 115 -15.68 -19.08 -6.09
C PRO A 115 -14.61 -19.21 -5.00
N MET A 116 -14.02 -20.40 -4.84
CA MET A 116 -12.99 -20.66 -3.84
C MET A 116 -11.64 -20.06 -4.24
N ASP A 117 -11.24 -20.20 -5.50
CA ASP A 117 -10.01 -19.60 -6.02
C ASP A 117 -10.11 -18.07 -5.97
N LEU A 118 -11.25 -17.51 -6.39
CA LEU A 118 -11.52 -16.08 -6.28
C LEU A 118 -11.42 -15.59 -4.83
N LEU A 119 -12.03 -16.31 -3.88
CA LEU A 119 -11.98 -15.94 -2.47
C LEU A 119 -10.55 -15.95 -1.92
N THR A 120 -9.80 -17.01 -2.17
CA THR A 120 -8.51 -17.25 -1.52
C THR A 120 -7.32 -16.59 -2.20
N LEU A 121 -7.36 -16.46 -3.54
CA LEU A 121 -6.24 -15.95 -4.34
C LEU A 121 -6.44 -14.50 -4.77
N TRP A 122 -7.67 -13.98 -4.74
CA TRP A 122 -7.96 -12.60 -5.13
C TRP A 122 -8.57 -11.77 -4.01
N ILE A 123 -9.68 -12.19 -3.39
CA ILE A 123 -10.41 -11.39 -2.39
C ILE A 123 -9.61 -11.22 -1.11
N ILE A 124 -9.17 -12.31 -0.48
CA ILE A 124 -8.46 -12.23 0.82
C ILE A 124 -7.14 -11.47 0.69
N PRO A 125 -6.26 -11.76 -0.31
CA PRO A 125 -5.00 -11.04 -0.46
C PRO A 125 -5.22 -9.54 -0.72
N ASN A 126 -6.07 -9.17 -1.68
CA ASN A 126 -6.33 -7.76 -1.96
C ASN A 126 -7.11 -7.07 -0.83
N GLY A 127 -7.99 -7.80 -0.13
CA GLY A 127 -8.74 -7.29 1.02
C GLY A 127 -7.83 -6.91 2.19
N ALA A 128 -6.75 -7.66 2.43
CA ALA A 128 -5.75 -7.25 3.41
C ALA A 128 -5.09 -5.89 3.06
N TRP A 129 -4.98 -5.57 1.76
CA TRP A 129 -4.45 -4.30 1.23
C TRP A 129 -5.50 -3.18 1.22
N ILE A 130 -6.72 -3.45 1.73
CA ILE A 130 -7.71 -2.44 2.09
C ILE A 130 -7.68 -2.23 3.61
N VAL A 131 -7.71 -3.33 4.38
CA VAL A 131 -7.80 -3.28 5.84
C VAL A 131 -6.54 -2.65 6.46
N LEU A 132 -5.35 -3.11 6.07
CA LEU A 132 -4.10 -2.63 6.65
C LEU A 132 -3.86 -1.13 6.42
N PRO A 133 -3.94 -0.59 5.18
CA PRO A 133 -3.75 0.84 4.99
C PRO A 133 -4.87 1.67 5.63
N THR A 134 -6.11 1.17 5.69
CA THR A 134 -7.18 1.85 6.44
C THR A 134 -6.81 2.01 7.91
N TYR A 135 -6.31 0.94 8.55
CA TYR A 135 -5.80 1.01 9.92
C TYR A 135 -4.65 2.01 10.07
N MET A 136 -3.68 1.99 9.16
CA MET A 136 -2.55 2.93 9.17
C MET A 136 -3.01 4.39 9.03
N ILE A 137 -3.96 4.67 8.14
CA ILE A 137 -4.59 5.98 7.96
C ILE A 137 -5.25 6.42 9.27
N SER A 138 -6.00 5.54 9.94
CA SER A 138 -6.61 5.88 11.24
C SER A 138 -5.56 6.18 12.31
N LYS A 139 -4.47 5.42 12.38
CA LYS A 139 -3.41 5.64 13.37
C LYS A 139 -2.62 6.92 13.11
N PHE A 140 -2.08 7.10 11.91
CA PHE A 140 -1.34 8.31 11.56
C PHE A 140 -2.22 9.55 11.52
N GLY A 141 -3.47 9.41 11.06
CA GLY A 141 -4.46 10.49 11.12
C GLY A 141 -4.75 10.92 12.55
N GLY A 142 -4.88 9.96 13.48
CA GLY A 142 -4.97 10.23 14.91
C GLY A 142 -3.78 11.01 15.45
N ASP A 143 -2.55 10.56 15.14
CA ASP A 143 -1.32 11.25 15.56
C ASP A 143 -1.25 12.70 15.03
N ILE A 144 -1.71 12.95 13.79
CA ILE A 144 -1.82 14.30 13.22
C ILE A 144 -2.83 15.15 14.01
N LEU A 145 -4.04 14.61 14.26
CA LEU A 145 -5.10 15.32 14.99
C LEU A 145 -4.68 15.65 16.42
N ASP A 146 -4.07 14.70 17.12
CA ASP A 146 -3.58 14.88 18.49
C ASP A 146 -2.48 15.95 18.53
N GLY A 147 -1.53 15.91 17.58
CA GLY A 147 -0.48 16.91 17.46
C GLY A 147 -1.01 18.32 17.23
N LEU A 148 -2.00 18.47 16.34
CA LEU A 148 -2.64 19.76 16.05
C LEU A 148 -3.46 20.27 17.26
N THR A 149 -4.16 19.38 17.96
CA THR A 149 -4.98 19.72 19.14
C THR A 149 -4.11 20.17 20.31
N LEU A 150 -2.96 19.53 20.53
CA LEU A 150 -2.00 19.95 21.55
C LEU A 150 -1.41 21.34 21.24
N ALA A 151 -1.05 21.58 19.97
CA ALA A 151 -0.50 22.86 19.53
C ALA A 151 -1.51 24.02 19.69
N SER A 152 -2.79 23.79 19.36
CA SER A 152 -3.85 24.80 19.51
C SER A 152 -4.22 25.09 20.96
N SER A 153 -4.08 24.11 21.86
CA SER A 153 -4.37 24.29 23.29
C SER A 153 -3.29 25.13 24.00
N GLN A 154 -2.05 25.14 23.50
CA GLN A 154 -0.97 25.93 24.07
C GLN A 154 -1.05 27.42 23.70
N SER A 155 -1.62 27.78 22.55
CA SER A 155 -1.72 29.18 22.12
C SER A 155 -2.73 30.02 22.93
N VAL A 156 -3.55 29.39 23.77
CA VAL A 156 -4.57 30.08 24.59
C VAL A 156 -3.99 30.60 25.92
N LYS A 157 -2.75 30.27 26.29
CA LYS A 157 -2.08 30.87 27.46
C LYS A 157 -1.23 32.07 27.04
N THR A 158 -1.88 33.16 26.66
CA THR A 158 -1.26 34.48 26.62
C THR A 158 -2.21 35.48 27.25
N GLU A 159 -1.68 36.21 28.24
CA GLU A 159 -2.28 37.20 29.16
C GLU A 159 -2.91 36.66 30.47
#